data_AF-A0A016UQY3-F1
#
_entry.id   AF-A0A016UQY3-F1
#
_cell.length_a   1.000
_cell.length_b   1.000
_cell.length_c   1.000
_cell.angle_alpha   90.00
_cell.angle_beta   90.00
_cell.angle_gamma   90.00
#
_symmetry.space_group_name_H-M   'P 1'
#
loop_
_entity.id
_entity.type
_entity.pdbx_description
1 polymer ?
#
loop_
_entity_poly.entity_id
_entity_poly.type
_entity_poly.pdbx_seq_one_letter_code
_entity_poly.pdbx_strand_id
1 'polypeptide(L)'
;MAYKGLLKEIPVDGTTYKYFDLTALNDSRYDELPISIRYLLEAAVRHCDGFHVLESDVETILNWKQSQKAQSEIPFKPARVILQDFTGVPAVVDLAAMRDAVQNMGADPSRINPVCPVDLVIDHSIQVDHYGDSPTTFANAYTLKGSVLSEATFSHNVKMCAWGSKSFDNLRIVPPGVGIVHQVNLEYLSRTVFVSEDNVLYPDSVVGTDSHTTMVDGSGVLGWGVGGIEAEAVMLGQPISMVIPEVVGYELVGSLPDTVTSTDLVLTITKNLREIGVVGKFVEFFGEGVTSLSIADRATIANMCPEYGATVGFFPVDRRTVDYLRQTGRDEHYCKRVESYLKANKMFVEYGNPKYKTAYTQVLTLDMSTIVPSVSGPKRPQDRINLSLLHDDFNNNLTAKPSFKAVELGLCTQPYTKTSLSPGSRVVTKYLEASGLLPYLQKLGFHIAGYGCMTCIGNSGPLDEDVSKAIEQDNLVVAGVLSGNRNFEGRIHALVRANYLASPPLAVAYSIIGNVNKDISGVIAKTPDGKDVYFKDIWPTRKEVAKFEEEFVKPQFFKEVYDNIGKGSEQWQKLEVPPVKLYPWDAKSTYIKRVPFFENMEAQKEKIRTEDAKIDEMGIGRRKKNAELSANKER
;
A
#
# COMPACT_ATOMS: atom_id res chain seq x y z
N MET A 1 -19.61 -7.14 -27.33
CA MET A 1 -20.17 -7.86 -26.17
C MET A 1 -20.89 -9.12 -26.61
N ALA A 2 -20.11 -10.17 -26.87
CA ALA A 2 -20.61 -11.50 -27.19
C ALA A 2 -21.38 -12.10 -25.99
N TYR A 3 -20.83 -11.97 -24.80
CA TYR A 3 -21.31 -12.60 -23.56
C TYR A 3 -22.57 -11.98 -22.93
N LYS A 4 -23.36 -11.19 -23.67
CA LYS A 4 -24.63 -10.63 -23.15
C LYS A 4 -25.62 -11.72 -22.68
N GLY A 5 -25.53 -12.93 -23.22
CA GLY A 5 -26.34 -14.08 -22.78
C GLY A 5 -26.01 -14.61 -21.38
N LEU A 6 -24.87 -14.22 -20.78
CA LEU A 6 -24.51 -14.59 -19.41
C LEU A 6 -25.10 -13.62 -18.35
N LEU A 7 -25.74 -12.52 -18.78
CA LEU A 7 -26.27 -11.52 -17.86
C LEU A 7 -27.53 -12.04 -17.17
N LYS A 8 -27.42 -12.35 -15.87
CA LYS A 8 -28.53 -12.82 -15.02
C LYS A 8 -28.91 -11.79 -13.96
N GLU A 9 -30.13 -11.88 -13.46
CA GLU A 9 -30.62 -11.07 -12.35
C GLU A 9 -30.31 -11.74 -11.00
N ILE A 10 -30.04 -10.92 -9.97
CA ILE A 10 -29.78 -11.34 -8.60
C ILE A 10 -30.51 -10.39 -7.62
N PRO A 11 -31.61 -10.84 -6.98
CA PRO A 11 -32.35 -10.02 -6.02
C PRO A 11 -31.67 -10.04 -4.64
N VAL A 12 -31.49 -8.87 -4.04
CA VAL A 12 -30.90 -8.67 -2.70
C VAL A 12 -31.74 -7.62 -1.96
N ASP A 13 -32.33 -7.99 -0.81
CA ASP A 13 -33.19 -7.15 0.03
C ASP A 13 -34.22 -6.29 -0.77
N GLY A 14 -34.84 -6.89 -1.78
CA GLY A 14 -35.85 -6.25 -2.64
C GLY A 14 -35.29 -5.40 -3.79
N THR A 15 -33.99 -5.13 -3.85
CA THR A 15 -33.33 -4.54 -5.01
C THR A 15 -32.92 -5.64 -5.99
N THR A 16 -33.29 -5.53 -7.27
CA THR A 16 -32.85 -6.48 -8.30
C THR A 16 -31.63 -5.93 -9.02
N TYR A 17 -30.47 -6.58 -8.82
CA TYR A 17 -29.25 -6.29 -9.54
C TYR A 17 -29.07 -7.25 -10.72
N LYS A 18 -28.08 -6.99 -11.58
CA LYS A 18 -27.66 -7.87 -12.68
C LYS A 18 -26.20 -8.27 -12.50
N TYR A 19 -25.77 -9.37 -13.10
CA TYR A 19 -24.36 -9.76 -13.11
C TYR A 19 -24.06 -10.72 -14.28
N PHE A 20 -22.81 -10.75 -14.73
CA PHE A 20 -22.35 -11.80 -15.65
C PHE A 20 -22.10 -13.07 -14.84
N ASP A 21 -22.95 -14.07 -15.04
CA ASP A 21 -22.81 -15.40 -14.45
C ASP A 21 -21.76 -16.21 -15.22
N LEU A 22 -20.56 -16.30 -14.66
CA LEU A 22 -19.47 -17.05 -15.26
C LEU A 22 -19.67 -18.57 -15.16
N THR A 23 -20.52 -19.05 -14.25
CA THR A 23 -20.88 -20.48 -14.18
C THR A 23 -21.74 -20.89 -15.38
N ALA A 24 -22.47 -19.95 -15.98
CA ALA A 24 -23.24 -20.16 -17.21
C ALA A 24 -22.37 -20.25 -18.50
N LEU A 25 -21.03 -20.16 -18.39
CA LEU A 25 -20.12 -20.66 -19.43
C LEU A 25 -20.22 -22.18 -19.60
N ASN A 26 -20.68 -22.91 -18.57
CA ASN A 26 -20.80 -24.39 -18.54
C ASN A 26 -19.47 -25.14 -18.80
N ASP A 27 -18.32 -24.49 -18.55
CA ASP A 27 -16.99 -25.06 -18.75
C ASP A 27 -16.37 -25.48 -17.40
N SER A 28 -15.93 -26.74 -17.30
CA SER A 28 -15.32 -27.29 -16.09
C SER A 28 -14.00 -26.62 -15.70
N ARG A 29 -13.30 -25.97 -16.64
CA ARG A 29 -12.04 -25.25 -16.37
C ARG A 29 -12.26 -24.10 -15.39
N TYR A 30 -13.43 -23.45 -15.42
CA TYR A 30 -13.76 -22.32 -14.55
C TYR A 30 -13.62 -22.66 -13.06
N ASP A 31 -14.10 -23.85 -12.66
CA ASP A 31 -14.11 -24.28 -11.27
C ASP A 31 -12.69 -24.61 -10.74
N GLU A 32 -11.72 -24.81 -11.62
CA GLU A 32 -10.31 -25.02 -11.28
C GLU A 32 -9.48 -23.73 -11.23
N LEU A 33 -9.96 -22.60 -11.77
CA LEU A 33 -9.19 -21.35 -11.85
C LEU A 33 -8.90 -20.77 -10.46
N PRO A 34 -7.69 -20.22 -10.20
CA PRO A 34 -7.46 -19.32 -9.07
C PRO A 34 -8.40 -18.12 -9.07
N ILE A 35 -8.72 -17.61 -7.89
CA ILE A 35 -9.79 -16.62 -7.73
C ILE A 35 -9.35 -15.25 -8.25
N SER A 36 -8.08 -14.93 -8.07
CA SER A 36 -7.37 -13.87 -8.78
C SER A 36 -7.54 -13.96 -10.33
N ILE A 37 -7.47 -15.16 -10.92
CA ILE A 37 -7.70 -15.37 -12.36
C ILE A 37 -9.20 -15.27 -12.73
N ARG A 38 -10.12 -15.65 -11.83
CA ARG A 38 -11.57 -15.44 -12.05
C ARG A 38 -11.93 -13.96 -12.13
N TYR A 39 -11.21 -13.08 -11.42
CA TYR A 39 -11.38 -11.62 -11.53
C TYR A 39 -10.92 -11.10 -12.90
N LEU A 40 -9.80 -11.61 -13.43
CA LEU A 40 -9.36 -11.30 -14.81
C LEU A 40 -10.39 -11.78 -15.84
N LEU A 41 -10.94 -12.99 -15.66
CA LEU A 41 -11.95 -13.56 -16.55
C LEU A 41 -13.25 -12.74 -16.53
N GLU A 42 -13.71 -12.29 -15.35
CA GLU A 42 -14.89 -11.43 -15.22
C GLU A 42 -14.72 -10.13 -16.00
N ALA A 43 -13.59 -9.45 -15.80
CA ALA A 43 -13.28 -8.21 -16.51
C ALA A 43 -13.26 -8.43 -18.03
N ALA A 44 -12.63 -9.51 -18.51
CA ALA A 44 -12.60 -9.83 -19.94
C ALA A 44 -14.00 -10.15 -20.50
N VAL A 45 -14.80 -10.98 -19.81
CA VAL A 45 -16.17 -11.33 -20.23
C VAL A 45 -17.07 -10.09 -20.30
N ARG A 46 -17.02 -9.23 -19.28
CA ARG A 46 -17.82 -8.00 -19.17
C ARG A 46 -17.38 -6.92 -20.15
N HIS A 47 -16.08 -6.82 -20.46
CA HIS A 47 -15.54 -5.82 -21.40
C HIS A 47 -15.33 -6.30 -22.84
N CYS A 48 -15.57 -7.58 -23.15
CA CYS A 48 -15.44 -8.14 -24.50
C CYS A 48 -16.22 -7.31 -25.53
N ASP A 49 -15.53 -6.45 -26.29
CA ASP A 49 -16.10 -5.53 -27.26
C ASP A 49 -15.86 -5.98 -28.71
N GLY A 50 -14.88 -6.87 -28.93
CA GLY A 50 -14.43 -7.28 -30.26
C GLY A 50 -13.34 -6.38 -30.84
N PHE A 51 -12.71 -5.53 -30.02
CA PHE A 51 -11.64 -4.61 -30.44
C PHE A 51 -10.53 -4.45 -29.39
N HIS A 52 -10.85 -4.02 -28.16
CA HIS A 52 -9.90 -3.96 -27.04
C HIS A 52 -9.83 -5.27 -26.26
N VAL A 53 -10.93 -6.04 -26.26
CA VAL A 53 -11.04 -7.35 -25.62
C VAL A 53 -11.83 -8.28 -26.55
N LEU A 54 -11.18 -9.35 -26.98
CA LEU A 54 -11.67 -10.31 -27.96
C LEU A 54 -12.22 -11.58 -27.26
N GLU A 55 -12.96 -12.39 -28.01
CA GLU A 55 -13.44 -13.70 -27.51
C GLU A 55 -12.27 -14.68 -27.31
N SER A 56 -11.19 -14.56 -28.09
CA SER A 56 -9.92 -15.27 -27.90
C SER A 56 -9.28 -15.03 -26.55
N ASP A 57 -9.50 -13.85 -25.96
CA ASP A 57 -8.80 -13.42 -24.76
C ASP A 57 -9.50 -14.01 -23.53
N VAL A 58 -10.84 -14.06 -23.58
CA VAL A 58 -11.68 -14.79 -22.62
C VAL A 58 -11.33 -16.28 -22.62
N GLU A 59 -11.20 -16.91 -23.79
CA GLU A 59 -10.74 -18.30 -23.91
C GLU A 59 -9.29 -18.48 -23.41
N THR A 60 -8.39 -17.52 -23.68
CA THR A 60 -7.00 -17.56 -23.19
C THR A 60 -6.95 -17.52 -21.66
N ILE A 61 -7.80 -16.72 -21.01
CA ILE A 61 -7.91 -16.67 -19.55
C ILE A 61 -8.59 -17.95 -18.99
N LEU A 62 -9.65 -18.43 -19.63
CA LEU A 62 -10.33 -19.67 -19.23
C LEU A 62 -9.41 -20.91 -19.37
N ASN A 63 -8.48 -20.89 -20.32
CA ASN A 63 -7.46 -21.91 -20.55
C ASN A 63 -6.16 -21.71 -19.74
N TRP A 64 -6.19 -20.92 -18.67
CA TRP A 64 -5.04 -20.51 -17.84
C TRP A 64 -3.99 -21.60 -17.58
N LYS A 65 -4.40 -22.86 -17.34
CA LYS A 65 -3.51 -24.03 -17.12
C LYS A 65 -2.51 -24.29 -18.24
N GLN A 66 -2.80 -23.85 -19.47
CA GLN A 66 -1.90 -23.92 -20.62
C GLN A 66 -1.36 -22.53 -20.97
N SER A 67 -2.21 -21.50 -20.97
CA SER A 67 -1.84 -20.13 -21.35
C SER A 67 -0.69 -19.55 -20.51
N GLN A 68 -0.63 -19.88 -19.20
CA GLN A 68 0.49 -19.47 -18.33
C GLN A 68 1.84 -20.05 -18.81
N LYS A 69 1.84 -21.28 -19.35
CA LYS A 69 3.06 -21.96 -19.84
C LYS A 69 3.45 -21.48 -21.23
N ALA A 70 2.46 -21.07 -22.02
CA ALA A 70 2.66 -20.41 -23.30
C ALA A 70 3.06 -18.93 -23.15
N GLN A 71 3.03 -18.37 -21.92
CA GLN A 71 3.27 -16.96 -21.62
C GLN A 71 2.40 -16.02 -22.48
N SER A 72 1.13 -16.39 -22.68
CA SER A 72 0.19 -15.64 -23.52
C SER A 72 -0.14 -14.26 -22.94
N GLU A 73 -0.14 -13.23 -23.79
CA GLU A 73 -0.65 -11.91 -23.41
C GLU A 73 -2.18 -11.91 -23.29
N ILE A 74 -2.70 -11.11 -22.35
CA ILE A 74 -4.12 -10.85 -22.14
C ILE A 74 -4.36 -9.36 -21.86
N PRO A 75 -5.49 -8.79 -22.29
CA PRO A 75 -5.94 -7.47 -21.89
C PRO A 75 -6.63 -7.51 -20.52
N PHE A 76 -6.33 -6.56 -19.65
CA PHE A 76 -7.05 -6.36 -18.39
C PHE A 76 -7.56 -4.92 -18.24
N LYS A 77 -8.82 -4.79 -17.81
CA LYS A 77 -9.46 -3.50 -17.53
C LYS A 77 -9.89 -3.48 -16.05
N PRO A 78 -9.10 -2.87 -15.14
CA PRO A 78 -9.48 -2.76 -13.74
C PRO A 78 -10.72 -1.87 -13.57
N ALA A 79 -11.44 -2.05 -12.45
CA ALA A 79 -12.64 -1.27 -12.16
C ALA A 79 -12.37 0.22 -11.87
N ARG A 80 -11.16 0.56 -11.41
CA ARG A 80 -10.75 1.93 -11.01
C ARG A 80 -9.22 2.10 -10.99
N VAL A 81 -8.78 3.33 -10.78
CA VAL A 81 -7.37 3.70 -10.52
C VAL A 81 -7.23 4.39 -9.17
N ILE A 82 -6.08 4.22 -8.50
CA ILE A 82 -5.73 4.95 -7.27
C ILE A 82 -4.37 5.65 -7.38
N LEU A 83 -4.25 6.88 -6.87
CA LEU A 83 -3.06 7.71 -6.98
C LEU A 83 -2.64 8.23 -5.60
N GLN A 84 -1.36 8.60 -5.46
CA GLN A 84 -0.84 9.43 -4.37
C GLN A 84 -0.16 10.68 -4.93
N ASP A 85 0.08 11.72 -4.13
CA ASP A 85 0.43 13.05 -4.68
C ASP A 85 1.77 13.16 -5.42
N PHE A 86 2.79 12.37 -5.07
CA PHE A 86 4.09 12.42 -5.77
C PHE A 86 4.02 11.88 -7.21
N THR A 87 3.10 10.96 -7.50
CA THR A 87 2.90 10.38 -8.85
C THR A 87 1.62 10.87 -9.54
N GLY A 88 0.60 11.22 -8.76
CA GLY A 88 -0.66 11.79 -9.23
C GLY A 88 -0.57 13.25 -9.67
N VAL A 89 0.33 14.07 -9.10
CA VAL A 89 0.59 15.42 -9.65
C VAL A 89 1.16 15.33 -11.07
N PRO A 90 2.20 14.51 -11.37
CA PRO A 90 2.59 14.17 -12.74
C PRO A 90 1.43 13.69 -13.61
N ALA A 91 0.65 12.69 -13.19
CA ALA A 91 -0.46 12.18 -14.01
C ALA A 91 -1.52 13.25 -14.36
N VAL A 92 -1.82 14.17 -13.43
CA VAL A 92 -2.74 15.31 -13.70
C VAL A 92 -2.07 16.38 -14.59
N VAL A 93 -0.74 16.54 -14.54
CA VAL A 93 0.04 17.37 -15.48
C VAL A 93 0.05 16.78 -16.88
N ASP A 94 0.23 15.48 -17.01
CA ASP A 94 0.25 14.77 -18.29
C ASP A 94 -1.15 14.75 -18.93
N LEU A 95 -2.21 14.49 -18.17
CA LEU A 95 -3.60 14.68 -18.64
C LEU A 95 -3.90 16.13 -19.05
N ALA A 96 -3.34 17.14 -18.38
CA ALA A 96 -3.48 18.54 -18.77
C ALA A 96 -2.73 18.85 -20.09
N ALA A 97 -1.52 18.32 -20.28
CA ALA A 97 -0.77 18.48 -21.50
C ALA A 97 -1.37 17.70 -22.69
N MET A 98 -2.00 16.55 -22.44
CA MET A 98 -2.82 15.84 -23.43
C MET A 98 -4.03 16.67 -23.86
N ARG A 99 -4.67 17.44 -22.96
CA ARG A 99 -5.74 18.38 -23.32
C ARG A 99 -5.24 19.50 -24.23
N ASP A 100 -4.12 20.13 -23.91
CA ASP A 100 -3.48 21.11 -24.79
C ASP A 100 -3.19 20.50 -26.17
N ALA A 101 -2.63 19.30 -26.24
CA ALA A 101 -2.31 18.61 -27.49
C ALA A 101 -3.57 18.35 -28.34
N VAL A 102 -4.62 17.78 -27.76
CA VAL A 102 -5.91 17.53 -28.44
C VAL A 102 -6.55 18.83 -28.93
N GLN A 103 -6.45 19.93 -28.17
CA GLN A 103 -6.93 21.23 -28.62
C GLN A 103 -6.10 21.80 -29.77
N ASN A 104 -4.77 21.70 -29.73
CA ASN A 104 -3.86 22.14 -30.80
C ASN A 104 -4.11 21.37 -32.10
N MET A 105 -4.54 20.11 -32.01
CA MET A 105 -4.99 19.28 -33.14
C MET A 105 -6.43 19.61 -33.62
N GLY A 106 -7.09 20.62 -33.05
CA GLY A 106 -8.42 21.07 -33.45
C GLY A 106 -9.58 20.23 -32.92
N ALA A 107 -9.36 19.36 -31.94
CA ALA A 107 -10.38 18.50 -31.33
C ALA A 107 -10.78 18.98 -29.92
N ASP A 108 -11.91 18.48 -29.40
CA ASP A 108 -12.37 18.85 -28.06
C ASP A 108 -11.50 18.23 -26.96
N PRO A 109 -10.81 19.04 -26.12
CA PRO A 109 -10.00 18.54 -25.00
C PRO A 109 -10.82 17.80 -23.94
N SER A 110 -12.15 17.95 -23.89
CA SER A 110 -12.98 17.19 -22.93
C SER A 110 -12.92 15.67 -23.14
N ARG A 111 -12.50 15.21 -24.33
CA ARG A 111 -12.24 13.80 -24.64
C ARG A 111 -11.08 13.19 -23.84
N ILE A 112 -10.18 14.02 -23.30
CA ILE A 112 -9.18 13.60 -22.31
C ILE A 112 -9.82 13.72 -20.94
N ASN A 113 -10.39 12.60 -20.47
CA ASN A 113 -11.01 12.48 -19.17
C ASN A 113 -10.97 11.02 -18.69
N PRO A 114 -10.78 10.74 -17.38
CA PRO A 114 -10.93 9.39 -16.85
C PRO A 114 -12.32 8.79 -17.12
N VAL A 115 -12.36 7.59 -17.69
CA VAL A 115 -13.58 6.80 -17.97
C VAL A 115 -13.93 5.83 -16.85
N CYS A 116 -13.00 5.59 -15.91
CA CYS A 116 -13.20 4.85 -14.67
C CYS A 116 -13.03 5.80 -13.47
N PRO A 117 -13.53 5.45 -12.27
CA PRO A 117 -13.22 6.17 -11.04
C PRO A 117 -11.72 6.28 -10.79
N VAL A 118 -11.26 7.46 -10.38
CA VAL A 118 -9.87 7.72 -9.97
C VAL A 118 -9.86 8.37 -8.60
N ASP A 119 -9.15 7.77 -7.65
CA ASP A 119 -9.03 8.28 -6.29
C ASP A 119 -7.57 8.69 -6.00
N LEU A 120 -7.28 9.98 -5.86
CA LEU A 120 -5.95 10.50 -5.49
C LEU A 120 -5.91 10.91 -4.02
N VAL A 121 -4.96 10.40 -3.24
CA VAL A 121 -4.78 10.77 -1.82
C VAL A 121 -3.51 11.60 -1.64
N ILE A 122 -3.60 12.71 -0.91
CA ILE A 122 -2.44 13.58 -0.65
C ILE A 122 -1.83 13.23 0.71
N ASP A 123 -0.76 12.43 0.70
CA ASP A 123 -0.15 11.82 1.88
C ASP A 123 1.39 11.79 1.87
N HIS A 124 2.03 12.01 0.72
CA HIS A 124 3.48 12.09 0.54
C HIS A 124 4.05 13.49 0.80
N SER A 125 3.22 14.55 0.77
CA SER A 125 3.64 15.93 1.05
C SER A 125 3.89 16.29 2.54
N ILE A 126 3.73 15.33 3.47
CA ILE A 126 3.79 15.55 4.94
C ILE A 126 5.13 15.04 5.53
N GLN A 127 5.74 15.81 6.45
CA GLN A 127 7.06 15.52 7.07
C GLN A 127 7.06 15.62 8.60
N VAL A 128 7.97 14.88 9.27
CA VAL A 128 8.13 14.85 10.74
C VAL A 128 9.10 15.94 11.22
N ASP A 129 8.77 17.20 10.92
CA ASP A 129 9.58 18.37 11.28
C ASP A 129 9.63 18.59 12.81
N HIS A 130 8.55 18.25 13.50
CA HIS A 130 8.43 18.28 14.96
C HIS A 130 8.03 16.90 15.49
N TYR A 131 8.50 16.56 16.69
CA TYR A 131 8.37 15.25 17.30
C TYR A 131 8.45 15.33 18.83
N GLY A 132 8.11 14.24 19.53
CA GLY A 132 8.01 14.24 20.99
C GLY A 132 7.01 15.27 21.54
N ASP A 133 7.15 15.59 22.82
CA ASP A 133 6.26 16.51 23.57
C ASP A 133 6.54 18.00 23.30
N SER A 134 6.95 18.34 22.07
CA SER A 134 7.04 19.75 21.67
C SER A 134 5.63 20.35 21.54
N PRO A 135 5.37 21.56 22.07
CA PRO A 135 4.08 22.24 21.89
C PRO A 135 3.65 22.43 20.43
N THR A 136 4.61 22.37 19.50
CA THR A 136 4.38 22.45 18.05
C THR A 136 3.90 21.13 17.43
N THR A 137 4.28 19.96 17.97
CA THR A 137 3.89 18.64 17.44
C THR A 137 2.37 18.52 17.35
N PHE A 138 1.67 18.89 18.44
CA PHE A 138 0.21 18.83 18.51
C PHE A 138 -0.49 19.84 17.58
N ALA A 139 0.08 21.03 17.40
CA ALA A 139 -0.47 22.05 16.50
C ALA A 139 -0.33 21.66 15.02
N ASN A 140 0.78 21.00 14.66
CA ASN A 140 1.14 20.71 13.28
C ASN A 140 0.59 19.37 12.77
N ALA A 141 0.22 18.45 13.67
CA ALA A 141 -0.52 17.24 13.32
C ALA A 141 -1.94 17.51 12.81
N TYR A 142 -2.52 18.67 13.17
CA TYR A 142 -3.89 19.07 12.82
C TYR A 142 -3.97 20.33 11.95
N THR A 143 -2.88 21.08 11.76
CA THR A 143 -2.82 22.25 10.86
C THR A 143 -1.68 22.13 9.85
N LEU A 144 -1.94 22.51 8.60
CA LEU A 144 -1.00 22.37 7.48
C LEU A 144 0.17 23.38 7.51
N LYS A 145 0.50 23.95 8.68
CA LYS A 145 1.44 25.09 8.80
C LYS A 145 2.85 24.73 9.25
N GLY A 146 3.12 23.51 9.70
CA GLY A 146 4.45 23.11 10.23
C GLY A 146 4.71 21.60 10.20
N SER A 147 4.22 20.95 9.15
CA SER A 147 4.33 19.49 8.91
C SER A 147 4.41 19.18 7.41
N VAL A 148 4.83 20.18 6.62
CA VAL A 148 4.54 20.30 5.19
C VAL A 148 5.74 20.93 4.49
N LEU A 149 6.20 20.32 3.40
CA LEU A 149 7.19 20.89 2.48
C LEU A 149 6.77 22.33 2.11
N SER A 150 7.63 23.31 2.47
CA SER A 150 7.45 24.78 2.49
C SER A 150 6.18 25.35 1.83
N GLU A 151 5.52 26.33 2.46
CA GLU A 151 4.20 26.86 2.04
C GLU A 151 4.03 27.09 0.52
N ALA A 152 5.09 27.53 -0.18
CA ALA A 152 5.14 27.63 -1.64
C ALA A 152 5.08 26.27 -2.39
N THR A 153 5.85 25.26 -1.99
CA THR A 153 5.85 23.90 -2.59
C THR A 153 4.46 23.28 -2.55
N PHE A 154 3.88 23.20 -1.35
CA PHE A 154 2.55 22.67 -1.11
C PHE A 154 1.46 23.45 -1.88
N SER A 155 1.56 24.78 -1.93
CA SER A 155 0.60 25.61 -2.65
C SER A 155 0.46 25.21 -4.12
N HIS A 156 1.56 24.94 -4.84
CA HIS A 156 1.49 24.60 -6.27
C HIS A 156 0.93 23.20 -6.52
N ASN A 157 1.46 22.18 -5.85
CA ASN A 157 1.04 20.79 -6.05
C ASN A 157 -0.43 20.58 -5.64
N VAL A 158 -0.86 21.16 -4.51
CA VAL A 158 -2.23 21.01 -4.03
C VAL A 158 -3.21 21.84 -4.85
N LYS A 159 -2.82 23.00 -5.40
CA LYS A 159 -3.62 23.72 -6.42
C LYS A 159 -3.78 22.90 -7.71
N MET A 160 -2.75 22.18 -8.14
CA MET A 160 -2.86 21.31 -9.33
C MET A 160 -3.86 20.17 -9.10
N CYS A 161 -3.81 19.49 -7.95
CA CYS A 161 -4.80 18.49 -7.57
C CYS A 161 -6.22 19.10 -7.45
N ALA A 162 -6.35 20.26 -6.81
CA ALA A 162 -7.63 20.96 -6.64
C ALA A 162 -8.23 21.46 -7.97
N TRP A 163 -7.40 21.78 -8.97
CA TRP A 163 -7.84 21.99 -10.35
C TRP A 163 -8.26 20.68 -11.01
N GLY A 164 -7.47 19.62 -10.92
CA GLY A 164 -7.82 18.31 -11.46
C GLY A 164 -9.20 17.83 -10.99
N SER A 165 -9.49 17.97 -9.69
CA SER A 165 -10.78 17.59 -9.05
C SER A 165 -12.02 18.33 -9.56
N LYS A 166 -11.83 19.45 -10.28
CA LYS A 166 -12.90 20.31 -10.82
C LYS A 166 -12.93 20.31 -12.35
N SER A 167 -11.87 19.80 -12.98
CA SER A 167 -11.65 19.83 -14.43
C SER A 167 -11.74 18.46 -15.09
N PHE A 168 -11.64 17.38 -14.32
CA PHE A 168 -11.84 16.00 -14.79
C PHE A 168 -12.99 15.33 -14.06
N ASP A 169 -13.96 14.79 -14.81
CA ASP A 169 -14.98 13.91 -14.25
C ASP A 169 -14.32 12.60 -13.74
N ASN A 170 -14.97 11.90 -12.80
CA ASN A 170 -14.47 10.68 -12.14
C ASN A 170 -13.19 10.83 -11.28
N LEU A 171 -12.50 11.98 -11.27
CA LEU A 171 -11.31 12.22 -10.44
C LEU A 171 -11.66 12.81 -9.07
N ARG A 172 -11.66 11.98 -8.03
CA ARG A 172 -11.80 12.40 -6.63
C ARG A 172 -10.43 12.61 -5.99
N ILE A 173 -10.25 13.76 -5.33
CA ILE A 173 -9.09 14.02 -4.48
C ILE A 173 -9.49 13.87 -3.01
N VAL A 174 -8.72 13.08 -2.27
CA VAL A 174 -8.72 13.06 -0.81
C VAL A 174 -7.69 14.09 -0.31
N PRO A 175 -8.12 15.12 0.44
CA PRO A 175 -7.28 16.23 0.82
C PRO A 175 -6.21 15.87 1.87
N PRO A 176 -5.21 16.74 2.08
CA PRO A 176 -4.03 16.41 2.90
C PRO A 176 -4.37 16.26 4.39
N GLY A 177 -3.72 15.32 5.06
CA GLY A 177 -3.90 15.09 6.50
C GLY A 177 -5.17 14.30 6.86
N VAL A 178 -5.74 13.56 5.92
CA VAL A 178 -6.82 12.57 6.17
C VAL A 178 -6.24 11.21 6.58
N GLY A 179 -5.21 10.74 5.87
CA GLY A 179 -4.65 9.39 6.01
C GLY A 179 -3.77 9.00 4.83
N ILE A 180 -3.14 7.83 4.93
CA ILE A 180 -2.28 7.22 3.91
C ILE A 180 -3.13 6.54 2.84
N VAL A 181 -2.70 6.65 1.57
CA VAL A 181 -3.42 6.16 0.38
C VAL A 181 -3.97 4.74 0.54
N HIS A 182 -3.17 3.79 1.03
CA HIS A 182 -3.56 2.37 1.14
C HIS A 182 -4.47 2.07 2.33
N GLN A 183 -4.33 2.81 3.45
CA GLN A 183 -5.24 2.67 4.59
C GLN A 183 -6.62 3.25 4.25
N VAL A 184 -6.64 4.44 3.63
CA VAL A 184 -7.87 5.09 3.14
C VAL A 184 -8.51 4.23 2.03
N ASN A 185 -7.71 3.53 1.22
CA ASN A 185 -8.21 2.52 0.27
C ASN A 185 -8.90 1.37 0.99
N LEU A 186 -8.24 0.72 1.95
CA LEU A 186 -8.78 -0.44 2.66
C LEU A 186 -10.07 -0.09 3.43
N GLU A 187 -10.08 1.02 4.18
CA GLU A 187 -11.18 1.43 5.04
C GLU A 187 -12.36 2.06 4.26
N TYR A 188 -12.11 2.80 3.17
CA TYR A 188 -13.12 3.67 2.54
C TYR A 188 -13.19 3.63 1.01
N LEU A 189 -12.07 3.65 0.28
CA LEU A 189 -12.11 3.66 -1.20
C LEU A 189 -12.36 2.27 -1.81
N SER A 190 -12.23 1.19 -1.04
CA SER A 190 -12.57 -0.16 -1.46
C SER A 190 -14.08 -0.31 -1.66
N ARG A 191 -14.46 -0.85 -2.84
CA ARG A 191 -15.84 -1.16 -3.21
C ARG A 191 -16.17 -2.64 -2.99
N THR A 192 -15.18 -3.54 -3.02
CA THR A 192 -15.29 -5.02 -3.02
C THR A 192 -16.13 -5.59 -4.18
N VAL A 193 -17.37 -5.15 -4.32
CA VAL A 193 -18.26 -5.40 -5.47
C VAL A 193 -18.89 -4.07 -5.88
N PHE A 194 -18.52 -3.61 -7.07
CA PHE A 194 -19.09 -2.41 -7.71
C PHE A 194 -20.55 -2.62 -8.12
N VAL A 195 -21.21 -1.50 -8.44
CA VAL A 195 -22.51 -1.45 -9.11
C VAL A 195 -22.36 -0.45 -10.26
N SER A 196 -22.71 -0.83 -11.49
CA SER A 196 -22.81 0.12 -12.61
C SER A 196 -24.12 0.91 -12.57
N GLU A 197 -24.23 1.95 -13.40
CA GLU A 197 -25.49 2.69 -13.60
C GLU A 197 -26.65 1.77 -14.06
N ASP A 198 -26.33 0.73 -14.87
CA ASP A 198 -27.25 -0.35 -15.28
C ASP A 198 -27.57 -1.38 -14.17
N ASN A 199 -27.14 -1.13 -12.92
CA ASN A 199 -27.22 -2.05 -11.78
C ASN A 199 -26.47 -3.39 -11.98
N VAL A 200 -25.42 -3.42 -12.80
CA VAL A 200 -24.57 -4.60 -13.00
C VAL A 200 -23.50 -4.69 -11.91
N LEU A 201 -23.38 -5.84 -11.26
CA LEU A 201 -22.38 -6.16 -10.24
C LEU A 201 -21.14 -6.78 -10.88
N TYR A 202 -19.98 -6.33 -10.41
CA TYR A 202 -18.65 -6.82 -10.82
C TYR A 202 -17.64 -6.60 -9.68
N PRO A 203 -16.50 -7.33 -9.66
CA PRO A 203 -15.54 -7.24 -8.57
C PRO A 203 -14.82 -5.89 -8.59
N ASP A 204 -14.49 -5.37 -7.41
CA ASP A 204 -13.52 -4.28 -7.30
C ASP A 204 -12.13 -4.80 -7.68
N SER A 205 -11.46 -4.03 -8.52
CA SER A 205 -10.09 -4.25 -8.96
C SER A 205 -9.46 -2.90 -9.30
N VAL A 206 -8.17 -2.74 -8.98
CA VAL A 206 -7.52 -1.43 -8.99
C VAL A 206 -6.06 -1.53 -9.37
N VAL A 207 -5.60 -0.64 -10.25
CA VAL A 207 -4.15 -0.36 -10.34
C VAL A 207 -3.86 1.01 -9.74
N GLY A 208 -2.65 1.20 -9.23
CA GLY A 208 -2.27 2.50 -8.69
C GLY A 208 -0.83 2.89 -8.91
N THR A 209 -0.55 4.19 -8.88
CA THR A 209 0.78 4.74 -9.11
C THR A 209 1.67 4.67 -7.86
N ASP A 210 1.56 3.57 -7.12
CA ASP A 210 2.31 3.26 -5.92
C ASP A 210 2.50 1.73 -5.82
N SER A 211 3.71 1.26 -5.49
CA SER A 211 3.99 -0.17 -5.44
C SER A 211 3.12 -0.94 -4.46
N HIS A 212 2.68 -0.29 -3.37
CA HIS A 212 2.01 -0.91 -2.24
C HIS A 212 0.48 -0.97 -2.38
N THR A 213 -0.07 -0.65 -3.56
CA THR A 213 -1.51 -0.83 -3.86
C THR A 213 -2.00 -2.26 -3.61
N THR A 214 -1.12 -3.26 -3.70
CA THR A 214 -1.35 -4.66 -3.32
C THR A 214 -1.84 -4.83 -1.88
N MET A 215 -1.67 -3.86 -0.98
CA MET A 215 -2.26 -3.91 0.37
C MET A 215 -3.78 -4.16 0.38
N VAL A 216 -4.49 -3.79 -0.69
CA VAL A 216 -5.93 -4.02 -0.83
C VAL A 216 -6.28 -5.46 -1.23
N ASP A 217 -5.32 -6.24 -1.74
CA ASP A 217 -5.47 -7.68 -2.00
C ASP A 217 -5.84 -8.45 -0.72
N GLY A 218 -5.45 -7.93 0.46
CA GLY A 218 -5.76 -8.49 1.77
C GLY A 218 -7.25 -8.48 2.15
N SER A 219 -8.09 -7.70 1.45
CA SER A 219 -9.55 -7.73 1.57
C SER A 219 -10.24 -8.37 0.36
N GLY A 220 -9.50 -8.96 -0.58
CA GLY A 220 -10.05 -9.62 -1.77
C GLY A 220 -10.46 -8.66 -2.90
N VAL A 221 -9.84 -7.48 -2.96
CA VAL A 221 -9.86 -6.57 -4.11
C VAL A 221 -8.57 -6.80 -4.89
N LEU A 222 -8.63 -7.24 -6.14
CA LEU A 222 -7.41 -7.54 -6.92
C LEU A 222 -6.73 -6.23 -7.36
N GLY A 223 -5.49 -5.97 -6.94
CA GLY A 223 -4.80 -4.76 -7.38
C GLY A 223 -3.30 -4.66 -7.14
N TRP A 224 -2.63 -3.85 -7.95
CA TRP A 224 -1.17 -3.74 -7.95
C TRP A 224 -0.64 -2.35 -8.33
N GLY A 225 0.66 -2.15 -8.14
CA GLY A 225 1.37 -0.92 -8.52
C GLY A 225 1.77 -0.89 -10.00
N VAL A 226 1.54 0.23 -10.66
CA VAL A 226 1.84 0.50 -12.08
C VAL A 226 2.58 1.83 -12.26
N GLY A 227 3.09 2.09 -13.48
CA GLY A 227 3.64 3.41 -13.84
C GLY A 227 2.56 4.47 -14.03
N GLY A 228 2.93 5.76 -13.98
CA GLY A 228 2.01 6.89 -14.24
C GLY A 228 1.31 6.77 -15.60
N ILE A 229 2.09 6.68 -16.68
CA ILE A 229 1.62 6.54 -18.06
C ILE A 229 0.69 5.31 -18.25
N GLU A 230 0.92 4.23 -17.51
CA GLU A 230 0.08 3.03 -17.54
C GLU A 230 -1.27 3.27 -16.82
N ALA A 231 -1.23 3.92 -15.65
CA ALA A 231 -2.44 4.37 -14.96
C ALA A 231 -3.24 5.39 -15.79
N GLU A 232 -2.57 6.34 -16.47
CA GLU A 232 -3.19 7.32 -17.38
C GLU A 232 -3.84 6.63 -18.59
N ALA A 233 -3.17 5.63 -19.18
CA ALA A 233 -3.75 4.84 -20.26
C ALA A 233 -5.03 4.11 -19.80
N VAL A 234 -5.02 3.52 -18.60
CA VAL A 234 -6.20 2.91 -17.97
C VAL A 234 -7.30 3.94 -17.71
N MET A 235 -6.96 5.13 -17.20
CA MET A 235 -7.91 6.24 -17.03
C MET A 235 -8.58 6.59 -18.36
N LEU A 236 -7.82 6.65 -19.46
CA LEU A 236 -8.35 6.92 -20.80
C LEU A 236 -8.99 5.69 -21.48
N GLY A 237 -9.15 4.59 -20.75
CA GLY A 237 -9.92 3.41 -21.16
C GLY A 237 -9.14 2.34 -21.92
N GLN A 238 -7.83 2.47 -22.05
CA GLN A 238 -6.95 1.43 -22.64
C GLN A 238 -6.82 0.25 -21.66
N PRO A 239 -6.91 -1.02 -22.10
CA PRO A 239 -6.53 -2.15 -21.26
C PRO A 239 -5.03 -2.18 -20.98
N ILE A 240 -4.66 -2.64 -19.79
CA ILE A 240 -3.31 -3.14 -19.51
C ILE A 240 -3.08 -4.36 -20.40
N SER A 241 -1.96 -4.44 -21.11
CA SER A 241 -1.48 -5.71 -21.68
C SER A 241 -0.54 -6.36 -20.68
N MET A 242 -0.82 -7.60 -20.31
CA MET A 242 0.02 -8.37 -19.39
C MET A 242 0.14 -9.82 -19.85
N VAL A 243 1.29 -10.45 -19.60
CA VAL A 243 1.39 -11.92 -19.69
C VAL A 243 0.49 -12.52 -18.61
N ILE A 244 -0.31 -13.52 -18.97
CA ILE A 244 -1.19 -14.21 -18.03
C ILE A 244 -0.37 -14.91 -16.94
N PRO A 245 -0.56 -14.56 -15.66
CA PRO A 245 0.41 -14.89 -14.62
C PRO A 245 0.32 -16.35 -14.18
N GLU A 246 1.47 -16.94 -13.86
CA GLU A 246 1.52 -18.10 -12.97
C GLU A 246 1.01 -17.71 -11.58
N VAL A 247 0.33 -18.63 -10.89
CA VAL A 247 -0.24 -18.39 -9.54
C VAL A 247 0.34 -19.39 -8.56
N VAL A 248 1.09 -18.89 -7.59
CA VAL A 248 1.65 -19.69 -6.49
C VAL A 248 0.63 -19.70 -5.35
N GLY A 249 0.10 -20.88 -5.05
CA GLY A 249 -0.78 -21.10 -3.89
C GLY A 249 0.03 -21.13 -2.62
N TYR A 250 -0.27 -20.25 -1.67
CA TYR A 250 0.41 -20.17 -0.37
C TYR A 250 -0.53 -20.62 0.75
N GLU A 251 -0.40 -21.88 1.15
CA GLU A 251 -1.19 -22.52 2.17
C GLU A 251 -0.70 -22.12 3.57
N LEU A 252 -1.59 -21.52 4.37
CA LEU A 252 -1.36 -21.27 5.79
C LEU A 252 -2.10 -22.32 6.60
N VAL A 253 -1.39 -23.00 7.51
CA VAL A 253 -1.96 -24.00 8.43
C VAL A 253 -1.63 -23.66 9.88
N GLY A 254 -2.39 -24.22 10.83
CA GLY A 254 -2.24 -23.89 12.25
C GLY A 254 -2.57 -22.43 12.58
N SER A 255 -1.97 -21.91 13.65
CA SER A 255 -2.26 -20.57 14.20
C SER A 255 -1.02 -19.88 14.74
N LEU A 256 -0.93 -18.56 14.57
CA LEU A 256 0.16 -17.75 15.14
C LEU A 256 0.20 -17.85 16.68
N PRO A 257 1.38 -18.04 17.31
CA PRO A 257 1.52 -18.01 18.77
C PRO A 257 1.11 -16.66 19.40
N ASP A 258 0.69 -16.67 20.67
CA ASP A 258 0.22 -15.46 21.38
C ASP A 258 1.27 -14.33 21.47
N THR A 259 2.56 -14.63 21.28
CA THR A 259 3.68 -13.66 21.26
C THR A 259 3.97 -13.08 19.87
N VAL A 260 3.28 -13.51 18.81
CA VAL A 260 3.66 -13.27 17.41
C VAL A 260 2.69 -12.34 16.68
N THR A 261 3.24 -11.38 15.94
CA THR A 261 2.50 -10.36 15.19
C THR A 261 2.35 -10.73 13.71
N SER A 262 1.44 -10.05 13.01
CA SER A 262 1.36 -10.12 11.54
C SER A 262 2.62 -9.62 10.85
N THR A 263 3.40 -8.72 11.47
CA THR A 263 4.71 -8.31 10.97
C THR A 263 5.67 -9.50 10.92
N ASP A 264 5.75 -10.30 11.98
CA ASP A 264 6.62 -11.49 12.03
C ASP A 264 6.24 -12.53 10.96
N LEU A 265 4.93 -12.69 10.72
CA LEU A 265 4.40 -13.56 9.67
C LEU A 265 4.79 -13.02 8.28
N VAL A 266 4.56 -11.74 7.96
CA VAL A 266 4.91 -11.20 6.64
C VAL A 266 6.41 -11.15 6.40
N LEU A 267 7.25 -10.88 7.41
CA LEU A 267 8.71 -10.95 7.25
C LEU A 267 9.16 -12.39 6.95
N THR A 268 8.50 -13.39 7.52
CA THR A 268 8.75 -14.82 7.23
C THR A 268 8.31 -15.18 5.80
N ILE A 269 7.07 -14.80 5.42
CA ILE A 269 6.54 -14.99 4.07
C ILE A 269 7.42 -14.28 3.02
N THR A 270 7.86 -13.06 3.31
CA THR A 270 8.73 -12.25 2.42
C THR A 270 10.06 -12.94 2.15
N LYS A 271 10.68 -13.50 3.19
CA LYS A 271 11.89 -14.31 3.04
C LYS A 271 11.62 -15.54 2.16
N ASN A 272 10.62 -16.35 2.53
CA ASN A 272 10.30 -17.60 1.85
C ASN A 272 10.00 -17.39 0.35
N LEU A 273 9.19 -16.37 0.01
CA LEU A 273 8.84 -16.05 -1.37
C LEU A 273 10.00 -15.47 -2.18
N ARG A 274 10.97 -14.79 -1.54
CA ARG A 274 12.21 -14.35 -2.20
C ARG A 274 13.16 -15.51 -2.51
N GLU A 275 13.26 -16.50 -1.64
CA GLU A 275 14.07 -17.71 -1.89
C GLU A 275 13.51 -18.55 -3.05
N ILE A 276 12.21 -18.43 -3.33
CA ILE A 276 11.49 -19.20 -4.37
C ILE A 276 11.37 -18.46 -5.71
N GLY A 277 11.44 -17.12 -5.72
CA GLY A 277 11.52 -16.32 -6.94
C GLY A 277 10.16 -16.10 -7.63
N VAL A 278 9.21 -15.49 -6.93
CA VAL A 278 7.85 -15.20 -7.44
C VAL A 278 7.72 -13.95 -8.34
N VAL A 279 8.81 -13.53 -9.00
CA VAL A 279 8.81 -12.30 -9.82
C VAL A 279 7.91 -12.44 -11.04
N GLY A 280 6.99 -11.48 -11.22
CA GLY A 280 5.99 -11.50 -12.30
C GLY A 280 4.85 -12.51 -12.10
N LYS A 281 4.82 -13.21 -10.96
CA LYS A 281 3.78 -14.18 -10.61
C LYS A 281 2.75 -13.56 -9.68
N PHE A 282 1.57 -14.16 -9.63
CA PHE A 282 0.58 -13.93 -8.59
C PHE A 282 0.85 -14.87 -7.41
N VAL A 283 0.61 -14.41 -6.18
CA VAL A 283 0.53 -15.27 -4.99
C VAL A 283 -0.92 -15.24 -4.51
N GLU A 284 -1.50 -16.41 -4.24
CA GLU A 284 -2.87 -16.53 -3.72
C GLU A 284 -2.85 -17.35 -2.42
N PHE A 285 -3.28 -16.74 -1.33
CA PHE A 285 -3.23 -17.33 0.01
C PHE A 285 -4.46 -18.19 0.28
N PHE A 286 -4.25 -19.40 0.81
CA PHE A 286 -5.33 -20.34 1.14
C PHE A 286 -4.98 -21.18 2.39
N GLY A 287 -5.76 -22.23 2.68
CA GLY A 287 -5.57 -23.09 3.85
C GLY A 287 -6.38 -22.64 5.07
N GLU A 288 -6.52 -23.52 6.06
CA GLU A 288 -7.31 -23.26 7.28
C GLU A 288 -6.77 -22.08 8.11
N GLY A 289 -5.46 -21.84 8.12
CA GLY A 289 -4.83 -20.79 8.93
C GLY A 289 -5.34 -19.39 8.58
N VAL A 290 -5.79 -19.16 7.34
CA VAL A 290 -6.37 -17.88 6.89
C VAL A 290 -7.65 -17.53 7.66
N THR A 291 -8.35 -18.51 8.26
CA THR A 291 -9.52 -18.26 9.15
C THR A 291 -9.14 -17.68 10.51
N SER A 292 -7.85 -17.63 10.87
CA SER A 292 -7.36 -17.03 12.12
C SER A 292 -6.98 -15.55 11.98
N LEU A 293 -6.56 -15.13 10.78
CA LEU A 293 -6.03 -13.80 10.48
C LEU A 293 -7.13 -12.73 10.35
N SER A 294 -6.92 -11.54 10.89
CA SER A 294 -7.79 -10.37 10.63
C SER A 294 -7.57 -9.81 9.22
N ILE A 295 -8.44 -8.92 8.74
CA ILE A 295 -8.20 -8.23 7.46
C ILE A 295 -6.97 -7.30 7.56
N ALA A 296 -6.66 -6.76 8.74
CA ALA A 296 -5.41 -6.04 8.97
C ALA A 296 -4.17 -6.97 8.89
N ASP A 297 -4.24 -8.20 9.42
CA ASP A 297 -3.17 -9.20 9.28
C ASP A 297 -2.96 -9.56 7.80
N ARG A 298 -4.04 -9.79 7.03
CA ARG A 298 -3.99 -10.10 5.59
C ARG A 298 -3.44 -8.93 4.77
N ALA A 299 -3.93 -7.71 5.02
CA ALA A 299 -3.44 -6.49 4.36
C ALA A 299 -1.96 -6.22 4.68
N THR A 300 -1.48 -6.58 5.87
CA THR A 300 -0.05 -6.52 6.23
C THR A 300 0.80 -7.47 5.37
N ILE A 301 0.30 -8.69 5.12
CA ILE A 301 0.97 -9.69 4.25
C ILE A 301 0.95 -9.26 2.78
N ALA A 302 -0.18 -8.72 2.32
CA ALA A 302 -0.39 -8.26 0.96
C ALA A 302 0.36 -6.95 0.64
N ASN A 303 0.57 -6.09 1.63
CA ASN A 303 1.36 -4.86 1.49
C ASN A 303 2.77 -5.18 0.97
N MET A 304 3.51 -6.10 1.62
CA MET A 304 4.90 -6.40 1.25
C MET A 304 5.08 -7.20 -0.05
N CYS A 305 4.05 -7.29 -0.90
CA CYS A 305 4.11 -7.94 -2.21
C CYS A 305 5.27 -7.44 -3.10
N PRO A 306 5.57 -6.13 -3.22
CA PRO A 306 6.74 -5.64 -3.94
C PRO A 306 8.07 -6.09 -3.30
N GLU A 307 8.09 -6.23 -1.97
CA GLU A 307 9.26 -6.66 -1.21
C GLU A 307 9.54 -8.17 -1.34
N TYR A 308 8.55 -9.03 -1.61
CA TYR A 308 8.80 -10.38 -2.15
C TYR A 308 8.85 -10.47 -3.68
N GLY A 309 8.36 -9.47 -4.39
CA GLY A 309 8.50 -9.27 -5.83
C GLY A 309 7.38 -9.88 -6.69
N ALA A 310 6.32 -10.40 -6.09
CA ALA A 310 5.13 -10.81 -6.83
C ALA A 310 4.36 -9.58 -7.34
N THR A 311 3.42 -9.81 -8.27
CA THR A 311 2.55 -8.74 -8.79
C THR A 311 1.37 -8.47 -7.85
N VAL A 312 0.79 -9.51 -7.23
CA VAL A 312 -0.32 -9.44 -6.25
C VAL A 312 -0.12 -10.45 -5.12
N GLY A 313 -0.67 -10.14 -3.94
CA GLY A 313 -0.66 -10.98 -2.74
C GLY A 313 -2.07 -11.32 -2.28
N PHE A 314 -2.81 -12.09 -3.08
CA PHE A 314 -4.27 -12.18 -3.05
C PHE A 314 -4.83 -13.02 -1.90
N PHE A 315 -5.73 -12.42 -1.11
CA PHE A 315 -6.59 -13.11 -0.15
C PHE A 315 -8.05 -13.05 -0.63
N PRO A 316 -8.57 -14.10 -1.29
CA PRO A 316 -9.97 -14.18 -1.70
C PRO A 316 -10.99 -13.81 -0.60
N VAL A 317 -12.12 -13.22 -1.01
CA VAL A 317 -13.18 -12.75 -0.10
C VAL A 317 -13.81 -13.92 0.65
N ASP A 318 -13.80 -13.85 1.98
CA ASP A 318 -14.45 -14.79 2.89
C ASP A 318 -15.41 -14.08 3.85
N ARG A 319 -15.89 -14.82 4.85
CA ARG A 319 -16.76 -14.26 5.88
C ARG A 319 -16.10 -13.15 6.70
N ARG A 320 -14.80 -13.26 7.02
CA ARG A 320 -14.06 -12.20 7.73
C ARG A 320 -14.00 -10.90 6.94
N THR A 321 -13.90 -10.96 5.61
CA THR A 321 -14.02 -9.76 4.77
C THR A 321 -15.38 -9.09 4.92
N VAL A 322 -16.49 -9.86 4.90
CA VAL A 322 -17.84 -9.27 5.05
C VAL A 322 -18.04 -8.68 6.46
N ASP A 323 -17.52 -9.32 7.50
CA ASP A 323 -17.61 -8.77 8.86
C ASP A 323 -16.70 -7.54 9.07
N TYR A 324 -15.57 -7.43 8.37
CA TYR A 324 -14.78 -6.19 8.28
C TYR A 324 -15.51 -5.06 7.52
N LEU A 325 -16.28 -5.38 6.48
CA LEU A 325 -17.13 -4.40 5.79
C LEU A 325 -18.20 -3.83 6.76
N ARG A 326 -18.80 -4.66 7.62
CA ARG A 326 -19.67 -4.21 8.72
C ARG A 326 -18.89 -3.34 9.73
N GLN A 327 -17.71 -3.78 10.16
CA GLN A 327 -16.85 -3.06 11.12
C GLN A 327 -16.44 -1.66 10.61
N THR A 328 -16.19 -1.51 9.30
CA THR A 328 -15.88 -0.25 8.61
C THR A 328 -17.11 0.58 8.24
N GLY A 329 -18.30 0.21 8.71
CA GLY A 329 -19.53 1.00 8.56
C GLY A 329 -20.23 0.87 7.20
N ARG A 330 -19.94 -0.17 6.40
CA ARG A 330 -20.83 -0.55 5.29
C ARG A 330 -22.11 -1.16 5.87
N ASP A 331 -23.25 -0.84 5.27
CA ASP A 331 -24.55 -1.33 5.73
C ASP A 331 -24.78 -2.81 5.38
N GLU A 332 -25.83 -3.41 5.97
CA GLU A 332 -26.13 -4.83 5.80
C GLU A 332 -26.57 -5.18 4.37
N HIS A 333 -27.21 -4.26 3.64
CA HIS A 333 -27.61 -4.47 2.24
C HIS A 333 -26.38 -4.55 1.33
N TYR A 334 -25.42 -3.63 1.51
CA TYR A 334 -24.11 -3.67 0.88
C TYR A 334 -23.39 -5.01 1.19
N CYS A 335 -23.36 -5.42 2.46
CA CYS A 335 -22.70 -6.66 2.89
C CYS A 335 -23.35 -7.91 2.26
N LYS A 336 -24.69 -8.00 2.25
CA LYS A 336 -25.44 -9.05 1.55
C LYS A 336 -25.23 -9.03 0.05
N ARG A 337 -25.16 -7.85 -0.59
CA ARG A 337 -24.93 -7.71 -2.04
C ARG A 337 -23.56 -8.27 -2.43
N VAL A 338 -22.52 -7.92 -1.66
CA VAL A 338 -21.17 -8.47 -1.79
C VAL A 338 -21.17 -9.99 -1.63
N GLU A 339 -21.73 -10.49 -0.52
CA GLU A 339 -21.74 -11.93 -0.21
C GLU A 339 -22.54 -12.74 -1.27
N SER A 340 -23.69 -12.23 -1.73
CA SER A 340 -24.56 -12.92 -2.70
C SER A 340 -23.94 -13.00 -4.10
N TYR A 341 -23.38 -11.90 -4.61
CA TYR A 341 -22.74 -11.88 -5.92
C TYR A 341 -21.50 -12.79 -5.98
N LEU A 342 -20.61 -12.68 -4.99
CA LEU A 342 -19.38 -13.47 -4.97
C LEU A 342 -19.67 -14.96 -4.74
N LYS A 343 -20.73 -15.32 -3.99
CA LYS A 343 -21.18 -16.72 -3.90
C LYS A 343 -21.76 -17.22 -5.23
N ALA A 344 -22.58 -16.43 -5.91
CA ALA A 344 -23.15 -16.80 -7.21
C ALA A 344 -22.07 -17.11 -8.27
N ASN A 345 -21.04 -16.25 -8.36
CA ASN A 345 -19.89 -16.46 -9.25
C ASN A 345 -18.78 -17.36 -8.66
N LYS A 346 -19.00 -18.10 -7.56
CA LYS A 346 -17.97 -18.98 -6.93
C LYS A 346 -16.63 -18.27 -6.62
N MET A 347 -16.66 -16.96 -6.35
CA MET A 347 -15.52 -16.12 -5.95
C MET A 347 -15.42 -15.91 -4.43
N PHE A 348 -16.48 -16.23 -3.69
CA PHE A 348 -16.49 -16.26 -2.23
C PHE A 348 -15.87 -17.58 -1.72
N VAL A 349 -15.04 -17.49 -0.67
CA VAL A 349 -14.23 -18.62 -0.18
C VAL A 349 -14.60 -19.01 1.25
N GLU A 350 -14.64 -20.32 1.48
CA GLU A 350 -14.68 -20.94 2.81
C GLU A 350 -13.31 -21.58 3.08
N TYR A 351 -12.38 -20.81 3.65
CA TYR A 351 -11.04 -21.30 3.98
C TYR A 351 -11.13 -22.54 4.89
N GLY A 352 -10.37 -23.59 4.55
CA GLY A 352 -10.44 -24.90 5.21
C GLY A 352 -11.52 -25.86 4.65
N ASN A 353 -12.38 -25.45 3.72
CA ASN A 353 -13.33 -26.37 3.07
C ASN A 353 -12.63 -27.21 1.98
N PRO A 354 -12.46 -28.55 2.14
CA PRO A 354 -11.68 -29.38 1.21
C PRO A 354 -12.37 -29.61 -0.15
N LYS A 355 -13.57 -29.05 -0.36
CA LYS A 355 -14.22 -28.99 -1.68
C LYS A 355 -13.65 -27.86 -2.55
N TYR A 356 -12.95 -26.89 -1.96
CA TYR A 356 -12.39 -25.73 -2.66
C TYR A 356 -11.08 -26.11 -3.38
N LYS A 357 -11.22 -26.77 -4.55
CA LYS A 357 -10.08 -27.30 -5.33
C LYS A 357 -9.63 -26.33 -6.43
N THR A 358 -8.94 -25.28 -6.02
CA THR A 358 -8.18 -24.42 -6.93
C THR A 358 -6.97 -25.17 -7.48
N ALA A 359 -6.66 -25.00 -8.77
CA ALA A 359 -5.41 -25.44 -9.36
C ALA A 359 -4.37 -24.29 -9.30
N TYR A 360 -3.26 -24.50 -8.60
CA TYR A 360 -2.13 -23.57 -8.57
C TYR A 360 -0.97 -24.07 -9.44
N THR A 361 -0.11 -23.16 -9.92
CA THR A 361 1.11 -23.51 -10.66
C THR A 361 2.09 -24.27 -9.77
N GLN A 362 2.20 -23.82 -8.51
CA GLN A 362 2.98 -24.41 -7.43
C GLN A 362 2.23 -24.18 -6.12
N VAL A 363 2.34 -25.11 -5.17
CA VAL A 363 1.84 -24.94 -3.81
C VAL A 363 3.02 -24.90 -2.83
N LEU A 364 2.89 -24.03 -1.82
CA LEU A 364 3.80 -23.87 -0.69
C LEU A 364 2.98 -23.91 0.59
N THR A 365 3.45 -24.56 1.64
CA THR A 365 2.75 -24.65 2.93
C THR A 365 3.60 -24.04 4.05
N LEU A 366 2.98 -23.19 4.88
CA LEU A 366 3.58 -22.57 6.05
C LEU A 366 2.73 -22.87 7.30
N ASP A 367 3.30 -23.63 8.23
CA ASP A 367 2.74 -23.80 9.57
C ASP A 367 3.00 -22.55 10.40
N MET A 368 1.94 -21.80 10.70
CA MET A 368 2.01 -20.55 11.42
C MET A 368 2.40 -20.71 12.90
N SER A 369 2.35 -21.93 13.46
CA SER A 369 2.86 -22.20 14.82
C SER A 369 4.39 -22.13 14.90
N THR A 370 5.09 -22.27 13.76
CA THR A 370 6.56 -22.21 13.67
C THR A 370 7.11 -20.78 13.64
N ILE A 371 6.26 -19.77 13.50
CA ILE A 371 6.68 -18.36 13.43
C ILE A 371 7.19 -17.91 14.80
N VAL A 372 8.33 -17.22 14.81
CA VAL A 372 8.92 -16.60 16.00
C VAL A 372 9.08 -15.10 15.81
N PRO A 373 9.05 -14.29 16.89
CA PRO A 373 9.30 -12.85 16.81
C PRO A 373 10.60 -12.51 16.09
N SER A 374 10.60 -11.44 15.30
CA SER A 374 11.67 -11.12 14.36
C SER A 374 11.70 -9.64 13.96
N VAL A 375 12.80 -9.24 13.33
CA VAL A 375 12.90 -7.99 12.55
C VAL A 375 13.46 -8.30 11.17
N SER A 376 13.42 -7.33 10.25
CA SER A 376 14.24 -7.38 9.03
C SER A 376 15.19 -6.19 8.93
N GLY A 377 16.44 -6.44 8.58
CA GLY A 377 17.47 -5.41 8.46
C GLY A 377 18.89 -5.97 8.49
N PRO A 378 19.94 -5.12 8.58
CA PRO A 378 19.87 -3.66 8.71
C PRO A 378 19.64 -2.89 7.40
N LYS A 379 19.59 -3.55 6.23
CA LYS A 379 19.60 -2.86 4.91
C LYS A 379 18.59 -3.35 3.86
N ARG A 380 17.91 -4.50 4.04
CA ARG A 380 16.90 -5.01 3.09
C ARG A 380 15.68 -5.61 3.81
N PRO A 381 14.47 -5.62 3.22
CA PRO A 381 13.25 -6.14 3.88
C PRO A 381 13.21 -7.67 4.03
N GLN A 382 13.93 -8.40 3.18
CA GLN A 382 14.04 -9.87 3.24
C GLN A 382 15.12 -10.39 4.20
N ASP A 383 15.93 -9.50 4.81
CA ASP A 383 16.97 -9.86 5.77
C ASP A 383 16.36 -10.16 7.15
N ARG A 384 15.49 -11.19 7.23
CA ARG A 384 14.78 -11.56 8.45
C ARG A 384 15.71 -12.20 9.48
N ILE A 385 15.75 -11.61 10.67
CA ILE A 385 16.53 -12.07 11.82
C ILE A 385 15.56 -12.42 12.95
N ASN A 386 15.70 -13.63 13.53
CA ASN A 386 14.94 -14.03 14.72
C ASN A 386 15.33 -13.13 15.91
N LEU A 387 14.35 -12.64 16.67
CA LEU A 387 14.53 -11.63 17.72
C LEU A 387 15.49 -12.10 18.85
N SER A 388 15.60 -13.41 19.10
CA SER A 388 16.58 -13.99 20.03
C SER A 388 18.01 -13.97 19.48
N LEU A 389 18.20 -14.26 18.20
CA LEU A 389 19.51 -14.22 17.52
C LEU A 389 19.96 -12.78 17.20
N LEU A 390 19.12 -11.80 17.49
CA LEU A 390 19.34 -10.39 17.16
C LEU A 390 20.35 -9.70 18.09
N HIS A 391 20.78 -10.36 19.18
CA HIS A 391 22.03 -10.05 19.88
C HIS A 391 23.23 -10.46 19.04
N ASP A 392 23.21 -11.66 18.46
CA ASP A 392 24.37 -12.30 17.81
C ASP A 392 24.58 -11.86 16.35
N ASP A 393 23.53 -11.85 15.54
CA ASP A 393 23.54 -11.31 14.16
C ASP A 393 24.01 -9.86 14.18
N PHE A 394 23.40 -9.07 15.07
CA PHE A 394 23.83 -7.70 15.25
C PHE A 394 25.22 -7.68 15.87
N ASN A 395 25.67 -8.56 16.79
CA ASN A 395 27.05 -8.56 17.34
C ASN A 395 28.12 -8.69 16.25
N ASN A 396 27.87 -9.55 15.26
CA ASN A 396 28.75 -9.71 14.10
C ASN A 396 28.86 -8.42 13.26
N ASN A 397 28.05 -7.40 13.56
CA ASN A 397 28.14 -6.01 13.09
C ASN A 397 27.81 -4.96 14.23
N LEU A 398 28.06 -5.33 15.51
CA LEU A 398 27.61 -4.77 16.82
C LEU A 398 26.14 -4.22 17.00
N THR A 399 25.11 -4.66 17.80
CA THR A 399 24.71 -5.80 18.72
C THR A 399 23.26 -5.52 19.31
N ALA A 400 22.23 -6.42 19.46
CA ALA A 400 21.05 -6.56 20.46
C ALA A 400 19.89 -5.53 20.82
N LYS A 401 18.62 -5.85 21.24
CA LYS A 401 17.44 -4.88 21.38
C LYS A 401 16.41 -4.85 22.62
N PRO A 402 15.20 -4.14 22.61
CA PRO A 402 14.20 -3.87 23.76
C PRO A 402 12.65 -4.29 23.75
N SER A 403 11.78 -3.98 24.79
CA SER A 403 10.23 -3.89 24.76
C SER A 403 9.36 -3.21 25.91
N PHE A 404 7.98 -3.33 25.96
CA PHE A 404 6.99 -2.24 26.33
C PHE A 404 5.58 -2.45 27.05
N LYS A 405 5.47 -2.25 28.38
CA LYS A 405 4.25 -1.87 29.18
C LYS A 405 4.68 -0.80 30.18
N ALA A 406 5.44 0.14 29.65
CA ALA A 406 6.49 0.81 30.40
C ALA A 406 5.96 1.81 31.44
N VAL A 407 4.96 2.58 31.06
CA VAL A 407 4.41 3.68 31.88
C VAL A 407 3.84 3.18 33.21
N GLU A 408 3.17 2.02 33.22
CA GLU A 408 2.64 1.40 34.45
C GLU A 408 3.76 0.92 35.38
N LEU A 409 4.93 0.62 34.82
CA LEU A 409 6.16 0.25 35.51
C LEU A 409 7.08 1.47 35.74
N GLY A 410 6.60 2.69 35.49
CA GLY A 410 7.34 3.95 35.67
C GLY A 410 8.52 4.15 34.71
N LEU A 411 8.57 3.42 33.60
CA LEU A 411 9.60 3.53 32.57
C LEU A 411 9.23 4.57 31.50
N CYS A 412 10.24 5.24 30.94
CA CYS A 412 10.10 6.25 29.88
C CYS A 412 11.00 5.93 28.68
N THR A 413 10.72 6.58 27.54
CA THR A 413 11.63 6.64 26.38
C THR A 413 12.93 7.37 26.72
N GLN A 414 14.07 6.96 26.16
CA GLN A 414 15.33 7.70 26.32
C GLN A 414 15.26 9.07 25.62
N PRO A 415 15.67 10.17 26.27
CA PRO A 415 15.38 11.54 25.81
C PRO A 415 16.00 11.92 24.47
N TYR A 416 17.06 11.23 24.03
CA TYR A 416 17.69 11.41 22.70
C TYR A 416 16.98 10.65 21.56
N THR A 417 15.92 9.88 21.84
CA THR A 417 15.24 9.06 20.82
C THR A 417 14.17 9.87 20.08
N LYS A 418 14.34 10.07 18.77
CA LYS A 418 13.27 10.63 17.93
C LYS A 418 12.12 9.63 17.77
N THR A 419 11.07 9.80 18.58
CA THR A 419 9.81 9.05 18.51
C THR A 419 8.74 9.85 17.75
N SER A 420 7.93 9.16 16.96
CA SER A 420 6.79 9.74 16.24
C SER A 420 5.71 8.69 16.00
N LEU A 421 4.44 9.13 15.99
CA LEU A 421 3.30 8.32 15.58
C LEU A 421 2.67 8.94 14.32
N SER A 422 2.59 8.17 13.24
CA SER A 422 2.06 8.60 11.94
C SER A 422 0.90 7.68 11.52
N PRO A 423 -0.34 7.92 11.98
CA PRO A 423 -1.44 7.00 11.76
C PRO A 423 -1.91 6.96 10.31
N GLY A 424 -2.21 5.76 9.81
CA GLY A 424 -2.73 5.56 8.45
C GLY A 424 -4.10 6.21 8.19
N SER A 425 -4.92 6.43 9.22
CA SER A 425 -6.14 7.24 9.13
C SER A 425 -6.48 7.86 10.48
N ARG A 426 -7.39 8.83 10.50
CA ARG A 426 -7.91 9.41 11.75
C ARG A 426 -8.73 8.43 12.60
N VAL A 427 -9.15 7.28 12.05
CA VAL A 427 -9.86 6.24 12.81
C VAL A 427 -8.94 5.62 13.88
N VAL A 428 -7.65 5.51 13.57
CA VAL A 428 -6.62 5.04 14.51
C VAL A 428 -6.58 5.91 15.76
N THR A 429 -6.55 7.23 15.58
CA THR A 429 -6.60 8.18 16.70
C THR A 429 -7.86 8.00 17.53
N LYS A 430 -9.03 7.85 16.89
CA LYS A 430 -10.30 7.66 17.58
C LYS A 430 -10.35 6.43 18.48
N TYR A 431 -9.84 5.28 18.02
CA TYR A 431 -9.81 4.10 18.89
C TYR A 431 -8.70 4.17 19.95
N LEU A 432 -7.56 4.85 19.69
CA LEU A 432 -6.52 5.08 20.69
C LEU A 432 -6.95 6.08 21.79
N GLU A 433 -7.78 7.06 21.44
CA GLU A 433 -8.46 7.95 22.40
C GLU A 433 -9.51 7.18 23.22
N ALA A 434 -10.41 6.45 22.56
CA ALA A 434 -11.51 5.74 23.21
C ALA A 434 -11.06 4.58 24.12
N SER A 435 -9.97 3.90 23.77
CA SER A 435 -9.34 2.87 24.62
C SER A 435 -8.47 3.44 25.74
N GLY A 436 -8.28 4.76 25.79
CA GLY A 436 -7.39 5.43 26.75
C GLY A 436 -5.90 5.17 26.51
N LEU A 437 -5.50 4.56 25.40
CA LEU A 437 -4.10 4.23 25.08
C LEU A 437 -3.28 5.44 24.60
N LEU A 438 -3.89 6.43 23.96
CA LEU A 438 -3.17 7.59 23.41
C LEU A 438 -2.40 8.41 24.49
N PRO A 439 -2.96 8.70 25.68
CA PRO A 439 -2.22 9.33 26.78
C PRO A 439 -1.02 8.53 27.29
N TYR A 440 -1.01 7.19 27.13
CA TYR A 440 0.18 6.40 27.42
C TYR A 440 1.22 6.62 26.34
N LEU A 441 0.87 6.45 25.05
CA LEU A 441 1.75 6.70 23.90
C LEU A 441 2.41 8.10 23.95
N GLN A 442 1.66 9.13 24.33
CA GLN A 442 2.16 10.49 24.49
C GLN A 442 3.22 10.63 25.59
N LYS A 443 3.04 10.01 26.77
CA LYS A 443 4.05 9.98 27.86
C LYS A 443 5.40 9.36 27.47
N LEU A 444 5.49 8.79 26.27
CA LEU A 444 6.62 8.04 25.73
C LEU A 444 7.19 8.73 24.48
N GLY A 445 6.69 9.92 24.13
CA GLY A 445 7.06 10.67 22.93
C GLY A 445 6.36 10.24 21.65
N PHE A 446 5.50 9.21 21.67
CA PHE A 446 4.67 8.81 20.52
C PHE A 446 3.42 9.71 20.37
N HIS A 447 3.67 11.01 20.27
CA HIS A 447 2.66 11.98 19.85
C HIS A 447 2.36 11.79 18.36
N ILE A 448 1.11 12.03 17.98
CA ILE A 448 0.70 12.06 16.58
C ILE A 448 1.44 13.21 15.91
N ALA A 449 2.26 12.90 14.90
CA ALA A 449 3.02 13.88 14.13
C ALA A 449 2.30 14.30 12.84
N GLY A 450 1.42 13.45 12.31
CA GLY A 450 0.63 13.72 11.11
C GLY A 450 -0.03 12.46 10.53
N TYR A 451 -0.90 12.65 9.55
CA TYR A 451 -1.63 11.58 8.85
C TYR A 451 -1.15 11.49 7.40
N GLY A 452 -0.02 10.80 7.18
CA GLY A 452 0.64 10.66 5.89
C GLY A 452 1.87 9.75 5.96
N CYS A 453 2.54 9.52 4.83
CA CYS A 453 3.59 8.50 4.70
C CYS A 453 4.86 8.78 5.54
N MET A 454 5.21 10.06 5.75
CA MET A 454 6.19 10.52 6.75
C MET A 454 7.49 9.67 6.77
N THR A 455 7.91 9.13 7.93
CA THR A 455 9.14 8.35 8.07
C THR A 455 9.27 7.16 7.11
N CYS A 456 8.16 6.55 6.67
CA CYS A 456 8.19 5.39 5.76
C CYS A 456 8.70 5.75 4.35
N ILE A 457 8.47 6.99 3.90
CA ILE A 457 8.94 7.46 2.58
C ILE A 457 10.31 8.16 2.65
N GLY A 458 10.86 8.36 3.85
CA GLY A 458 12.05 9.18 4.09
C GLY A 458 11.76 10.63 4.51
N ASN A 459 10.49 11.02 4.66
CA ASN A 459 10.07 12.31 5.20
C ASN A 459 10.17 12.33 6.75
N SER A 460 11.29 11.83 7.28
CA SER A 460 11.54 11.66 8.72
C SER A 460 11.92 12.96 9.44
N GLY A 461 12.13 14.07 8.72
CA GLY A 461 12.57 15.35 9.28
C GLY A 461 13.94 15.30 9.97
N PRO A 462 14.41 16.41 10.56
CA PRO A 462 15.72 16.45 11.22
C PRO A 462 15.75 15.63 12.51
N LEU A 463 16.91 15.08 12.85
CA LEU A 463 17.23 14.67 14.23
C LEU A 463 17.53 15.90 15.09
N ASP A 464 17.63 15.72 16.40
CA ASP A 464 18.16 16.73 17.31
C ASP A 464 19.59 17.14 16.89
N GLU A 465 19.97 18.40 17.11
CA GLU A 465 21.26 18.92 16.70
C GLU A 465 22.43 18.24 17.42
N ASP A 466 22.33 18.01 18.72
CA ASP A 466 23.44 17.46 19.51
C ASP A 466 23.56 15.95 19.34
N VAL A 467 22.44 15.26 19.12
CA VAL A 467 22.42 13.89 18.59
C VAL A 467 23.09 13.81 17.22
N SER A 468 22.78 14.74 16.30
CA SER A 468 23.39 14.78 14.96
C SER A 468 24.90 15.02 15.02
N LYS A 469 25.34 16.00 15.82
CA LYS A 469 26.77 16.29 16.08
C LYS A 469 27.49 15.06 16.64
N ALA A 470 26.91 14.34 17.60
CA ALA A 470 27.52 13.13 18.16
C ALA A 470 27.65 11.99 17.13
N ILE A 471 26.63 11.79 16.28
CA ILE A 471 26.68 10.78 15.20
C ILE A 471 27.83 11.06 14.23
N GLU A 472 27.99 12.33 13.83
CA GLU A 472 29.02 12.74 12.87
C GLU A 472 30.42 12.78 13.46
N GLN A 473 30.59 13.29 14.69
CA GLN A 473 31.89 13.43 15.37
C GLN A 473 32.48 12.07 15.75
N ASP A 474 31.69 11.19 16.37
CA ASP A 474 32.13 9.86 16.82
C ASP A 474 31.89 8.76 15.76
N ASN A 475 31.39 9.12 14.56
CA ASN A 475 31.10 8.21 13.45
C ASN A 475 30.22 7.01 13.87
N LEU A 476 29.16 7.28 14.64
CA LEU A 476 28.34 6.24 15.29
C LEU A 476 27.42 5.50 14.31
N VAL A 477 27.30 4.18 14.44
CA VAL A 477 26.30 3.39 13.71
C VAL A 477 24.97 3.41 14.48
N VAL A 478 24.25 4.53 14.38
CA VAL A 478 22.89 4.63 14.92
C VAL A 478 21.88 3.91 14.02
N ALA A 479 20.77 3.48 14.63
CA ALA A 479 19.72 2.74 13.93
C ALA A 479 18.32 3.35 14.07
N GLY A 480 17.56 3.27 12.98
CA GLY A 480 16.12 3.55 12.96
C GLY A 480 15.35 2.24 13.07
N VAL A 481 14.27 2.24 13.85
CA VAL A 481 13.37 1.09 13.97
C VAL A 481 11.95 1.56 13.72
N LEU A 482 11.28 0.93 12.75
CA LEU A 482 10.03 1.41 12.20
C LEU A 482 9.09 0.27 11.79
N SER A 483 7.79 0.50 11.94
CA SER A 483 6.74 -0.35 11.38
C SER A 483 6.39 0.04 9.93
N GLY A 484 7.43 0.16 9.10
CA GLY A 484 7.33 0.34 7.66
C GLY A 484 7.60 -0.97 6.90
N ASN A 485 7.76 -0.86 5.58
CA ASN A 485 8.02 -1.99 4.68
C ASN A 485 9.39 -1.90 3.95
N ARG A 486 10.08 -0.74 3.99
CA ARG A 486 11.39 -0.52 3.36
C ARG A 486 12.40 0.04 4.35
N ASN A 487 13.63 -0.44 4.28
CA ASN A 487 14.74 -0.15 5.21
C ASN A 487 16.09 0.01 4.50
N PHE A 488 16.08 0.39 3.22
CA PHE A 488 17.30 0.62 2.46
C PHE A 488 18.18 1.73 3.08
N GLU A 489 19.49 1.58 2.97
CA GLU A 489 20.46 2.56 3.48
C GLU A 489 20.22 3.94 2.87
N GLY A 490 20.22 4.99 3.70
CA GLY A 490 19.89 6.37 3.29
C GLY A 490 18.42 6.66 2.99
N ARG A 491 17.52 5.66 2.97
CA ARG A 491 16.08 5.87 2.69
C ARG A 491 15.32 6.50 3.87
N ILE A 492 15.66 6.15 5.11
CA ILE A 492 14.89 6.55 6.29
C ILE A 492 15.34 7.92 6.81
N HIS A 493 16.64 8.11 7.04
CA HIS A 493 17.25 9.39 7.40
C HIS A 493 18.73 9.34 7.02
N ALA A 494 19.32 10.47 6.61
CA ALA A 494 20.68 10.52 6.05
C ALA A 494 21.76 10.03 7.04
N LEU A 495 21.61 10.34 8.33
CA LEU A 495 22.55 9.92 9.39
C LEU A 495 22.33 8.48 9.91
N VAL A 496 21.31 7.76 9.42
CA VAL A 496 20.88 6.47 9.99
C VAL A 496 21.28 5.30 9.08
N ARG A 497 22.39 4.64 9.43
CA ARG A 497 23.04 3.59 8.62
C ARG A 497 22.46 2.18 8.78
N ALA A 498 21.77 1.90 9.90
CA ALA A 498 21.08 0.63 10.14
C ALA A 498 19.58 0.86 10.29
N ASN A 499 18.74 0.11 9.58
CA ASN A 499 17.29 0.28 9.62
C ASN A 499 16.59 -1.06 9.80
N TYR A 500 15.77 -1.17 10.84
CA TYR A 500 15.09 -2.41 11.22
C TYR A 500 13.57 -2.27 11.07
N LEU A 501 12.98 -3.12 10.23
CA LEU A 501 11.54 -3.30 10.13
C LEU A 501 11.06 -4.14 11.31
N ALA A 502 10.10 -3.63 12.07
CA ALA A 502 9.61 -4.20 13.31
C ALA A 502 8.11 -3.94 13.47
N SER A 503 7.37 -4.79 14.19
CA SER A 503 5.94 -4.54 14.44
C SER A 503 5.71 -3.26 15.24
N PRO A 504 4.54 -2.60 15.19
CA PRO A 504 4.28 -1.40 16.00
C PRO A 504 4.63 -1.51 17.50
N PRO A 505 4.23 -2.58 18.24
CA PRO A 505 4.68 -2.75 19.62
C PRO A 505 6.19 -3.00 19.74
N LEU A 506 6.85 -3.50 18.68
CA LEU A 506 8.31 -3.67 18.61
C LEU A 506 9.08 -2.42 18.10
N ALA A 507 8.43 -1.45 17.47
CA ALA A 507 9.01 -0.13 17.21
C ALA A 507 8.88 0.76 18.45
N VAL A 508 7.69 0.74 19.08
CA VAL A 508 7.41 1.36 20.38
C VAL A 508 8.37 0.79 21.43
N ALA A 509 8.50 -0.54 21.53
CA ALA A 509 9.51 -1.27 22.32
C ALA A 509 10.87 -0.59 22.42
N TYR A 510 11.43 -0.23 21.27
CA TYR A 510 12.83 0.12 21.12
C TYR A 510 13.18 1.49 21.73
N SER A 511 12.18 2.35 21.98
CA SER A 511 12.42 3.69 22.53
C SER A 511 12.74 3.70 24.04
N ILE A 512 12.28 2.74 24.84
CA ILE A 512 12.48 2.72 26.31
C ILE A 512 13.94 2.55 26.67
N ILE A 513 14.58 1.53 26.10
CA ILE A 513 16.00 1.29 26.32
C ILE A 513 16.82 2.28 25.50
N GLY A 514 16.26 2.80 24.40
CA GLY A 514 16.91 3.73 23.46
C GLY A 514 18.13 3.15 22.76
N ASN A 515 18.51 1.92 23.11
CA ASN A 515 19.65 1.23 22.59
C ASN A 515 19.19 0.06 21.76
N VAL A 516 19.60 0.07 20.50
CA VAL A 516 19.65 -1.13 19.70
C VAL A 516 20.91 -1.94 19.99
N ASN A 517 21.47 -1.83 21.22
CA ASN A 517 22.41 -2.72 21.93
C ASN A 517 22.04 -3.07 23.40
N LYS A 518 21.14 -4.04 23.57
CA LYS A 518 20.76 -4.68 24.85
C LYS A 518 20.22 -6.10 24.64
N ASP A 519 20.63 -7.13 25.39
CA ASP A 519 19.93 -8.43 25.30
C ASP A 519 18.48 -8.35 25.86
N ILE A 520 17.49 -8.87 25.12
CA ILE A 520 16.09 -8.98 25.55
C ILE A 520 15.77 -10.21 26.42
N SER A 521 16.65 -11.22 26.44
CA SER A 521 16.37 -12.47 27.16
C SER A 521 16.42 -12.27 28.68
N GLY A 522 17.30 -11.37 29.13
CA GLY A 522 17.43 -10.95 30.52
C GLY A 522 16.61 -9.72 30.92
N VAL A 523 17.10 -9.04 31.97
CA VAL A 523 16.50 -7.78 32.47
C VAL A 523 16.76 -6.67 31.46
N ILE A 524 15.69 -6.10 30.92
CA ILE A 524 15.80 -5.08 29.88
C ILE A 524 15.80 -3.65 30.45
N ALA A 525 15.05 -3.40 31.51
CA ALA A 525 14.92 -2.11 32.17
C ALA A 525 14.73 -2.29 33.69
N LYS A 526 14.84 -1.20 34.44
CA LYS A 526 14.49 -1.14 35.87
C LYS A 526 13.45 -0.05 36.12
N THR A 527 12.46 -0.37 36.95
CA THR A 527 11.45 0.59 37.42
C THR A 527 12.08 1.68 38.30
N PRO A 528 11.37 2.79 38.61
CA PRO A 528 11.86 3.82 39.54
C PRO A 528 12.20 3.30 40.96
N ASP A 529 11.53 2.24 41.43
CA ASP A 529 11.84 1.51 42.67
C ASP A 529 12.96 0.47 42.51
N GLY A 530 13.59 0.38 41.33
CA GLY A 530 14.77 -0.45 41.05
C GLY A 530 14.48 -1.91 40.70
N LYS A 531 13.20 -2.31 40.62
CA LYS A 531 12.76 -3.66 40.27
C LYS A 531 13.07 -3.97 38.80
N ASP A 532 13.50 -5.20 38.54
CA ASP A 532 13.79 -5.69 37.20
C ASP A 532 12.53 -5.88 36.35
N VAL A 533 12.62 -5.50 35.07
CA VAL A 533 11.58 -5.67 34.06
C VAL A 533 12.12 -6.49 32.88
N TYR A 534 11.37 -7.51 32.46
CA TYR A 534 11.71 -8.44 31.38
C TYR A 534 10.75 -8.28 30.19
N PHE A 535 11.20 -8.59 28.96
CA PHE A 535 10.40 -8.48 27.72
C PHE A 535 9.00 -9.12 27.79
N LYS A 536 8.85 -10.23 28.52
CA LYS A 536 7.56 -10.94 28.70
C LYS A 536 6.55 -10.18 29.57
N ASP A 537 7.02 -9.44 30.58
CA ASP A 537 6.15 -8.77 31.57
C ASP A 537 5.32 -7.66 30.89
N ILE A 538 5.80 -7.26 29.73
CA ILE A 538 5.53 -6.03 29.02
C ILE A 538 5.13 -6.26 27.55
N TRP A 539 4.93 -7.50 27.12
CA TRP A 539 4.35 -7.80 25.81
C TRP A 539 2.83 -8.01 25.94
N PRO A 540 2.00 -7.50 25.01
CA PRO A 540 0.58 -7.83 24.94
C PRO A 540 0.37 -9.16 24.22
N THR A 541 -0.57 -9.98 24.68
CA THR A 541 -0.97 -11.21 23.99
C THR A 541 -1.95 -10.92 22.85
N ARG A 542 -1.99 -11.78 21.81
CA ARG A 542 -2.99 -11.69 20.73
C ARG A 542 -4.44 -11.63 21.25
N LYS A 543 -4.73 -12.29 22.38
CA LYS A 543 -6.07 -12.30 23.01
C LYS A 543 -6.44 -10.96 23.66
N GLU A 544 -5.49 -10.31 24.32
CA GLU A 544 -5.70 -8.95 24.87
C GLU A 544 -5.92 -7.94 23.72
N VAL A 545 -5.09 -8.01 22.66
CA VAL A 545 -5.24 -7.14 21.48
C VAL A 545 -6.58 -7.35 20.80
N ALA A 546 -6.99 -8.60 20.54
CA ALA A 546 -8.28 -8.89 19.91
C ALA A 546 -9.48 -8.42 20.74
N LYS A 547 -9.41 -8.51 22.08
CA LYS A 547 -10.45 -7.93 22.96
C LYS A 547 -10.51 -6.42 22.85
N PHE A 548 -9.37 -5.72 22.84
CA PHE A 548 -9.32 -4.26 22.66
C PHE A 548 -9.83 -3.84 21.26
N GLU A 549 -9.54 -4.64 20.22
CA GLU A 549 -10.08 -4.42 18.87
C GLU A 549 -11.62 -4.54 18.87
N GLU A 550 -12.17 -5.63 19.41
CA GLU A 550 -13.61 -5.82 19.54
C GLU A 550 -14.27 -4.73 20.39
N GLU A 551 -13.65 -4.33 21.51
CA GLU A 551 -14.18 -3.37 22.46
C GLU A 551 -14.17 -1.92 21.93
N PHE A 552 -13.13 -1.50 21.19
CA PHE A 552 -12.92 -0.09 20.81
C PHE A 552 -12.95 0.23 19.31
N VAL A 553 -12.75 -0.73 18.39
CA VAL A 553 -12.78 -0.45 16.94
C VAL A 553 -14.22 -0.53 16.41
N LYS A 554 -14.96 0.59 16.51
CA LYS A 554 -16.40 0.66 16.19
C LYS A 554 -16.71 1.31 14.82
N PRO A 555 -17.77 0.86 14.12
CA PRO A 555 -18.26 1.48 12.86
C PRO A 555 -18.52 2.98 12.94
N GLN A 556 -18.90 3.49 14.13
CA GLN A 556 -19.12 4.92 14.36
C GLN A 556 -17.88 5.77 14.07
N PHE A 557 -16.66 5.29 14.37
CA PHE A 557 -15.44 6.06 14.16
C PHE A 557 -15.06 6.13 12.68
N PHE A 558 -15.25 5.04 11.93
CA PHE A 558 -15.14 5.06 10.47
C PHE A 558 -16.12 6.06 9.88
N LYS A 559 -17.40 6.03 10.30
CA LYS A 559 -18.40 6.98 9.82
C LYS A 559 -18.05 8.44 10.15
N GLU A 560 -17.69 8.75 11.40
CA GLU A 560 -17.34 10.12 11.83
C GLU A 560 -16.19 10.72 10.99
N VAL A 561 -15.15 9.91 10.73
CA VAL A 561 -13.99 10.30 9.94
C VAL A 561 -14.34 10.43 8.45
N TYR A 562 -15.03 9.44 7.88
CA TYR A 562 -15.21 9.34 6.44
C TYR A 562 -16.42 10.10 5.88
N ASP A 563 -17.46 10.41 6.68
CA ASP A 563 -18.55 11.34 6.28
C ASP A 563 -18.02 12.75 5.95
N ASN A 564 -16.78 13.08 6.37
CA ASN A 564 -16.15 14.38 6.20
C ASN A 564 -14.95 14.39 5.23
N ILE A 565 -14.59 13.25 4.62
CA ILE A 565 -13.32 13.08 3.89
C ILE A 565 -13.04 14.16 2.85
N GLY A 566 -14.02 14.49 1.99
CA GLY A 566 -13.84 15.49 0.92
C GLY A 566 -13.75 16.94 1.39
N LYS A 567 -14.09 17.24 2.66
CA LYS A 567 -14.07 18.62 3.20
C LYS A 567 -12.65 19.11 3.47
N GLY A 568 -11.74 18.24 3.88
CA GLY A 568 -10.37 18.62 4.22
C GLY A 568 -10.26 19.72 5.28
N SER A 569 -9.15 20.46 5.25
CA SER A 569 -8.92 21.63 6.11
C SER A 569 -9.59 22.90 5.57
N GLU A 570 -9.69 23.93 6.41
CA GLU A 570 -10.08 25.27 5.95
C GLU A 570 -9.19 25.79 4.81
N GLN A 571 -7.89 25.47 4.83
CA GLN A 571 -6.95 25.93 3.79
C GLN A 571 -7.25 25.27 2.44
N TRP A 572 -7.62 23.98 2.43
CA TRP A 572 -8.09 23.27 1.23
C TRP A 572 -9.38 23.89 0.68
N GLN A 573 -10.35 24.20 1.56
CA GLN A 573 -11.61 24.84 1.18
C GLN A 573 -11.43 26.26 0.63
N LYS A 574 -10.39 26.97 1.08
CA LYS A 574 -10.02 28.32 0.63
C LYS A 574 -9.13 28.32 -0.62
N LEU A 575 -8.89 27.19 -1.28
CA LEU A 575 -8.14 27.14 -2.54
C LEU A 575 -8.98 27.69 -3.70
N GLU A 576 -8.67 28.94 -4.07
CA GLU A 576 -9.08 29.51 -5.35
C GLU A 576 -8.47 28.71 -6.51
N VAL A 577 -9.34 28.26 -7.40
CA VAL A 577 -9.03 27.43 -8.58
C VAL A 577 -9.85 27.97 -9.74
N PRO A 578 -9.23 28.36 -10.87
CA PRO A 578 -9.97 28.91 -11.99
C PRO A 578 -10.82 27.82 -12.68
N PRO A 579 -12.09 28.10 -13.03
CA PRO A 579 -13.01 27.12 -13.62
C PRO A 579 -12.75 26.95 -15.14
N VAL A 580 -11.54 26.50 -15.50
CA VAL A 580 -11.05 26.38 -16.88
C VAL A 580 -10.64 24.94 -17.19
N LYS A 581 -11.11 24.40 -18.32
CA LYS A 581 -10.85 23.01 -18.76
C LYS A 581 -9.39 22.72 -19.10
N LEU A 582 -8.62 23.76 -19.42
CA LEU A 582 -7.20 23.75 -19.79
C LEU A 582 -6.41 24.35 -18.62
N TYR A 583 -5.22 23.84 -18.34
CA TYR A 583 -4.45 24.33 -17.19
C TYR A 583 -3.77 25.68 -17.53
N PRO A 584 -3.92 26.72 -16.69
CA PRO A 584 -3.26 28.00 -16.91
C PRO A 584 -1.79 27.93 -16.48
N TRP A 585 -0.93 27.40 -17.34
CA TRP A 585 0.51 27.24 -17.08
C TRP A 585 1.20 28.57 -16.75
N ASP A 586 1.79 28.67 -15.56
CA ASP A 586 2.67 29.79 -15.20
C ASP A 586 4.12 29.50 -15.60
N ALA A 587 4.67 30.31 -16.50
CA ALA A 587 6.06 30.21 -16.95
C ALA A 587 7.11 30.50 -15.85
N LYS A 588 6.70 31.03 -14.69
CA LYS A 588 7.53 31.22 -13.50
C LYS A 588 7.51 30.01 -12.54
N SER A 589 6.61 29.05 -12.75
CA SER A 589 6.44 27.90 -11.86
C SER A 589 7.64 26.96 -11.94
N THR A 590 8.30 26.73 -10.80
CA THR A 590 9.37 25.74 -10.66
C THR A 590 8.84 24.34 -10.31
N TYR A 591 7.51 24.18 -10.17
CA TYR A 591 6.86 22.94 -9.74
C TYR A 591 5.97 22.33 -10.82
N ILE A 592 5.08 23.15 -11.40
CA ILE A 592 4.11 22.70 -12.41
C ILE A 592 4.48 23.35 -13.74
N LYS A 593 5.00 22.55 -14.68
CA LYS A 593 5.44 22.96 -16.01
C LYS A 593 4.79 22.07 -17.06
N ARG A 594 4.40 22.65 -18.22
CA ARG A 594 3.93 21.86 -19.37
C ARG A 594 5.05 20.93 -19.85
N VAL A 595 4.75 19.64 -19.93
CA VAL A 595 5.68 18.64 -20.46
C VAL A 595 5.83 18.79 -21.99
N PRO A 596 7.02 18.52 -22.56
CA PRO A 596 7.26 18.63 -23.99
C PRO A 596 6.81 17.41 -24.80
N PHE A 597 6.25 16.36 -24.16
CA PHE A 597 5.99 15.05 -24.78
C PHE A 597 5.08 15.09 -26.02
N PHE A 598 4.23 16.10 -26.13
CA PHE A 598 3.27 16.29 -27.23
C PHE A 598 3.62 17.47 -28.14
N GLU A 599 4.79 18.09 -27.99
CA GLU A 599 5.21 19.21 -28.84
C GLU A 599 5.52 18.71 -30.26
N ASN A 600 4.83 19.29 -31.24
CA ASN A 600 4.82 18.87 -32.66
C ASN A 600 4.21 17.47 -32.89
N MET A 601 3.34 16.98 -31.99
CA MET A 601 2.59 15.74 -32.22
C MET A 601 1.59 15.90 -33.37
N GLU A 602 1.79 15.13 -34.45
CA GLU A 602 0.86 15.08 -35.58
C GLU A 602 -0.17 13.94 -35.49
N ALA A 603 -1.25 14.04 -36.26
CA ALA A 603 -2.31 13.03 -36.32
C ALA A 603 -1.92 11.77 -37.12
N GLN A 604 -0.86 11.83 -37.93
CA GLN A 604 -0.38 10.68 -38.72
C GLN A 604 0.90 10.12 -38.10
N LYS A 605 1.04 8.78 -38.09
CA LYS A 605 2.24 8.11 -37.60
C LYS A 605 3.31 8.08 -38.68
N GLU A 606 4.39 8.84 -38.47
CA GLU A 606 5.60 8.70 -39.30
C GLU A 606 6.26 7.33 -39.15
N LYS A 607 7.03 6.91 -40.16
CA LYS A 607 7.89 5.72 -40.07
C LYS A 607 9.20 6.07 -39.38
N ILE A 608 9.25 5.82 -38.07
CA ILE A 608 10.48 5.95 -37.27
C ILE A 608 11.63 5.18 -37.94
N ARG A 609 12.77 5.85 -38.07
CA ARG A 609 14.07 5.24 -38.40
C ARG A 609 15.08 5.64 -37.33
N THR A 610 15.82 4.65 -36.82
CA THR A 610 16.96 4.89 -35.93
C THR A 610 18.24 4.91 -36.74
N GLU A 611 18.70 6.12 -37.09
CA GLU A 611 19.96 6.35 -37.80
C GLU A 611 20.95 7.03 -36.82
N ASP A 612 22.19 6.52 -36.74
CA ASP A 612 23.30 7.02 -35.90
C ASP A 612 23.01 7.39 -34.43
N ALA A 613 22.31 6.51 -33.71
CA ALA A 613 22.09 6.63 -32.27
C ALA A 613 23.42 6.55 -31.47
N LYS A 614 23.95 7.71 -31.08
CA LYS A 614 25.20 7.82 -30.31
C LYS A 614 24.99 7.46 -28.84
N ILE A 615 25.80 6.56 -28.32
CA ILE A 615 26.01 6.41 -26.88
C ILE A 615 26.84 7.63 -26.41
N ASP A 616 26.31 8.41 -25.48
CA ASP A 616 27.04 9.53 -24.89
C ASP A 616 28.16 8.99 -23.97
N GLU A 617 29.43 9.19 -24.38
CA GLU A 617 30.59 8.71 -23.63
C GLU A 617 30.80 9.41 -22.27
N MET A 618 30.02 10.45 -21.92
CA MET A 618 30.06 11.05 -20.58
C MET A 618 29.80 10.03 -19.45
N GLY A 619 29.08 8.93 -19.73
CA GLY A 619 28.94 7.81 -18.79
C GLY A 619 30.15 6.87 -18.72
N ILE A 620 30.92 6.74 -19.81
CA ILE A 620 32.00 5.76 -19.98
C ILE A 620 33.36 6.32 -19.50
N GLY A 621 33.64 7.60 -19.76
CA GLY A 621 34.91 8.24 -19.41
C GLY A 621 35.27 8.17 -17.92
N ARG A 622 34.27 8.21 -17.02
CA ARG A 622 34.49 8.05 -15.57
C ARG A 622 34.91 6.64 -15.16
N ARG A 623 34.47 5.58 -15.87
CA ARG A 623 34.87 4.20 -15.53
C ARG A 623 36.30 3.88 -15.97
N LYS A 624 36.74 4.31 -17.17
CA LYS A 624 38.12 4.13 -17.63
C LYS A 624 39.13 4.80 -16.68
N LYS A 625 38.88 6.06 -16.29
CA LYS A 625 39.80 6.81 -15.41
C LYS A 625 39.95 6.16 -14.02
N ASN A 626 38.91 5.55 -13.48
CA ASN A 626 38.98 4.81 -12.21
C ASN A 626 39.69 3.44 -12.34
N ALA A 627 39.62 2.78 -13.50
CA ALA A 627 40.37 1.56 -13.79
C ALA A 627 41.87 1.84 -13.92
N GLU A 628 42.26 2.93 -14.58
CA GLU A 628 43.66 3.36 -14.70
C GLU A 628 44.24 3.82 -13.34
N LEU A 629 43.43 4.49 -12.51
CA LEU A 629 43.82 4.88 -11.14
C LEU A 629 43.91 3.71 -10.15
N SER A 630 43.33 2.55 -10.45
CA SER A 630 43.51 1.33 -9.65
C SER A 630 44.70 0.50 -10.15
N ALA A 631 44.86 0.35 -11.48
CA ALA A 631 46.03 -0.33 -12.05
C ALA A 631 47.37 0.32 -11.69
N ASN A 632 47.42 1.64 -11.53
CA ASN A 632 48.61 2.38 -11.05
C ASN A 632 48.79 2.39 -9.51
N LYS A 633 48.06 1.54 -8.77
CA LYS A 633 48.33 1.27 -7.34
C LYS A 633 48.90 -0.13 -7.07
N GLU A 634 49.02 -0.96 -8.10
CA GLU A 634 49.59 -2.32 -8.02
C GLU A 634 50.85 -2.47 -8.89
N ARG A 635 51.67 -1.40 -8.94
CA ARG A 635 52.98 -1.32 -9.60
C ARG A 635 53.96 -0.50 -8.78
#